data_AF-A0A1M7KY00-F1
#
_entry.id   AF-A0A1M7KY00-F1
#
_cell.length_a   1.000
_cell.length_b   1.000
_cell.length_c   1.000
_cell.angle_alpha   90.00
_cell.angle_beta   90.00
_cell.angle_gamma   90.00
#
_symmetry.space_group_name_H-M   'P 1'
#
loop_
_entity.id
_entity.type
_entity.pdbx_description
1 polymer ?
#
loop_
_entity_poly.entity_id
_entity_poly.type
_entity_poly.pdbx_seq_one_letter_code
_entity_poly.pdbx_strand_id
1 'polypeptide(L)' 'MNEDEVEGVAIANLIGMDERSVVGWVYRWNTGALAVMWDVNGPQRVSKCLPDLSDAEKREIDFGGLTQIPRRDSWQDQS' A
#
# COMPACT_ATOMS: atom_id res chain seq x y z
N MET A 1 -5.70 4.56 33.30
CA MET A 1 -6.40 4.85 32.04
C MET A 1 -5.28 5.04 31.02
N ASN A 2 -5.08 4.08 30.11
CA ASN A 2 -4.09 4.15 29.03
C ASN A 2 -4.91 4.04 27.75
N GLU A 3 -5.18 5.17 27.11
CA GLU A 3 -6.23 5.31 26.09
C GLU A 3 -5.72 5.36 24.64
N ASP A 4 -4.43 5.19 24.37
CA ASP A 4 -3.89 5.52 23.04
C ASP A 4 -3.10 4.39 22.35
N GLU A 5 -3.57 3.15 22.42
CA GLU A 5 -3.19 2.16 21.39
C GLU A 5 -3.96 2.52 20.11
N VAL A 6 -3.35 3.36 19.27
CA VAL A 6 -3.88 3.66 17.94
C VAL A 6 -3.65 2.43 17.06
N GLU A 7 -4.51 1.42 17.20
CA GLU A 7 -4.47 0.20 16.38
C GLU A 7 -4.99 0.53 14.99
N GLY A 8 -4.11 0.50 13.98
CA GLY A 8 -4.52 0.52 12.58
C GLY A 8 -4.99 -0.88 12.15
N VAL A 9 -6.10 -0.96 11.42
CA VAL A 9 -6.61 -2.23 10.89
C VAL A 9 -6.29 -2.32 9.40
N ALA A 10 -5.77 -3.46 8.95
CA ALA A 10 -5.61 -3.74 7.53
C ALA A 10 -7.00 -3.91 6.88
N ILE A 11 -7.32 -3.06 5.90
CA ILE A 11 -8.63 -3.05 5.23
C ILE A 11 -8.57 -3.53 3.78
N ALA A 12 -7.39 -3.51 3.15
CA ALA A 12 -7.18 -4.03 1.80
C ALA A 12 -5.75 -4.53 1.58
N ASN A 13 -5.61 -5.55 0.75
CA ASN A 13 -4.34 -6.00 0.21
C ASN A 13 -4.02 -5.25 -1.07
N LEU A 14 -2.76 -4.85 -1.25
CA LEU A 14 -2.22 -4.37 -2.52
C LEU A 14 -1.70 -5.57 -3.30
N ILE A 15 -2.29 -5.82 -4.48
CA ILE A 15 -1.92 -6.93 -5.34
C ILE A 15 -0.89 -6.47 -6.37
N GLY A 16 0.21 -7.21 -6.50
CA GLY A 16 1.27 -6.91 -7.45
C GLY A 16 0.85 -7.10 -8.90
N MET A 17 1.74 -6.70 -9.83
CA MET A 17 1.52 -6.84 -11.28
C MET A 17 1.37 -8.28 -11.77
N ASP A 18 1.76 -9.28 -10.99
CA ASP A 18 1.51 -10.69 -11.28
C ASP A 18 0.06 -11.12 -10.98
N GLU A 19 -0.75 -10.21 -10.45
CA GLU A 19 -2.15 -10.37 -10.03
C GLU A 19 -2.39 -11.45 -8.97
N ARG A 20 -1.33 -11.96 -8.35
CA ARG A 20 -1.38 -13.08 -7.39
C ARG A 20 -0.76 -12.72 -6.06
N SER A 21 0.35 -11.99 -6.08
CA SER A 21 1.13 -11.70 -4.88
C SER A 21 0.57 -10.48 -4.15
N VAL A 22 0.46 -10.59 -2.82
CA VAL A 22 0.25 -9.43 -1.96
C VAL A 22 1.60 -8.74 -1.75
N VAL A 23 1.71 -7.50 -2.20
CA VAL A 23 2.94 -6.70 -2.10
C VAL A 23 2.88 -5.65 -0.99
N GLY A 24 1.71 -5.48 -0.37
CA GLY A 24 1.48 -4.58 0.73
C GLY A 24 0.03 -4.57 1.19
N TRP A 25 -0.28 -3.67 2.11
CA TRP A 25 -1.58 -3.53 2.75
C TRP A 25 -1.94 -2.05 2.90
N VAL A 26 -3.22 -1.76 2.82
CA VAL A 26 -3.79 -0.47 3.21
C VAL A 26 -4.37 -0.63 4.62
N TYR A 27 -3.88 0.21 5.52
CA TYR A 27 -4.36 0.31 6.90
C TYR A 27 -5.26 1.52 7.05
N ARG A 28 -6.30 1.38 7.88
CA ARG A 28 -7.11 2.48 8.36
C ARG A 28 -6.86 2.67 9.85
N TRP A 29 -6.44 3.86 10.23
CA TRP A 29 -6.29 4.28 11.63
C TRP A 29 -7.66 4.58 12.23
N ASN A 30 -7.76 4.58 13.57
CA ASN A 30 -8.99 4.96 14.28
C ASN A 30 -9.43 6.40 14.01
N THR A 31 -8.51 7.27 13.57
CA THR A 31 -8.80 8.63 13.09
C THR A 31 -9.49 8.66 11.72
N GLY A 32 -9.58 7.52 11.04
CA GLY A 32 -10.08 7.38 9.66
C GLY A 32 -9.00 7.54 8.59
N ALA A 33 -7.80 8.02 8.95
CA ALA A 33 -6.70 8.19 8.00
C ALA A 33 -6.22 6.85 7.43
N LEU A 34 -5.75 6.86 6.18
CA LEU A 34 -5.21 5.70 5.50
C LEU A 34 -3.67 5.74 5.43
N ALA A 35 -3.07 4.55 5.48
CA ALA A 35 -1.64 4.38 5.27
C ALA A 35 -1.35 3.11 4.46
N VAL A 36 -0.26 3.14 3.69
CA VAL A 36 0.25 1.98 2.97
C VAL A 36 1.43 1.39 3.73
N MET A 37 1.37 0.08 3.99
CA MET A 37 2.50 -0.69 4.50
C MET A 37 2.91 -1.73 3.46
N TRP A 38 4.19 -1.75 3.11
CA TRP A 38 4.75 -2.68 2.12
C TRP A 38 5.16 -4.00 2.76
N ASP A 39 5.26 -5.04 1.93
CA ASP A 39 5.90 -6.29 2.33
C ASP A 39 7.42 -6.11 2.55
N VAL A 40 8.09 -7.20 2.92
CA VAL A 40 9.54 -7.21 3.18
C VAL A 40 10.40 -6.81 1.97
N ASN A 41 9.85 -6.87 0.76
CA ASN A 41 10.55 -6.48 -0.46
C ASN A 41 10.46 -4.97 -0.72
N GLY A 42 9.59 -4.26 0.02
CA GLY A 42 9.41 -2.81 -0.08
C GLY A 42 8.46 -2.40 -1.22
N PRO A 43 8.49 -1.11 -1.62
CA PRO A 43 7.58 -0.59 -2.65
C PRO A 43 7.67 -1.34 -3.98
N GLN A 44 6.52 -1.80 -4.46
CA GLN A 44 6.37 -2.50 -5.73
C GLN A 44 5.15 -1.98 -6.49
N ARG A 45 5.17 -2.12 -7.81
CA ARG A 45 4.04 -1.71 -8.65
C ARG A 45 2.79 -2.53 -8.32
N VAL A 46 1.69 -1.83 -8.04
CA VAL A 46 0.40 -2.42 -7.69
C VAL A 46 -0.51 -2.47 -8.91
N SER A 47 -1.26 -3.57 -9.10
CA SER A 47 -2.29 -3.68 -10.14
C SER A 47 -3.70 -3.36 -9.61
N LYS A 48 -4.04 -3.82 -8.39
CA LYS A 48 -5.35 -3.64 -7.76
C LYS A 48 -5.30 -3.74 -6.24
N CYS A 49 -6.36 -3.28 -5.59
CA CYS A 49 -6.64 -3.53 -4.17
C CYS A 49 -7.68 -4.64 -4.00
N LEU A 50 -7.59 -5.43 -2.93
CA LEU A 50 -8.62 -6.41 -2.54
C LEU A 50 -8.89 -6.38 -1.02
N PRO A 51 -10.14 -6.08 -0.56
CA PRO A 51 -11.27 -5.59 -1.36
C PRO A 51 -10.95 -4.28 -2.09
N ASP A 52 -11.78 -3.95 -3.09
CA ASP A 52 -11.60 -2.68 -3.79
C ASP A 52 -11.91 -1.50 -2.86
N LEU A 53 -11.15 -0.43 -3.02
CA LEU A 53 -11.31 0.82 -2.27
C LEU A 53 -12.13 1.82 -3.09
N SER A 54 -12.85 2.71 -2.41
CA SER A 54 -13.53 3.82 -3.07
C SER A 54 -12.55 4.79 -3.72
N ASP A 55 -13.03 5.61 -4.66
CA ASP A 55 -12.18 6.59 -5.34
C ASP A 55 -11.57 7.62 -4.37
N ALA A 56 -12.28 7.97 -3.30
CA ALA A 56 -11.79 8.87 -2.25
C ALA A 56 -10.59 8.25 -1.51
N GLU A 57 -10.72 6.98 -1.11
CA GLU A 57 -9.66 6.24 -0.41
C GLU A 57 -8.45 6.01 -1.32
N LYS A 58 -8.68 5.64 -2.59
CA LYS A 58 -7.61 5.50 -3.60
C LYS A 58 -6.87 6.82 -3.81
N ARG A 59 -7.57 7.95 -3.78
CA ARG A 59 -6.97 9.27 -3.91
C ARG A 59 -6.14 9.64 -2.68
N GLU A 60 -6.59 9.29 -1.48
CA GLU A 60 -5.88 9.56 -0.23
C GLU A 60 -4.51 8.87 -0.18
N ILE A 61 -4.44 7.60 -0.62
CA ILE A 61 -3.19 6.82 -0.64
C ILE A 61 -2.35 7.01 -1.92
N ASP A 62 -2.74 7.92 -2.81
CA ASP A 62 -2.17 8.08 -4.15
C ASP A 62 -2.01 6.74 -4.90
N PHE A 63 -3.11 6.01 -5.06
CA PHE A 63 -3.09 4.72 -5.74
C PHE A 63 -2.51 4.83 -7.17
N GLY A 64 -2.73 5.96 -7.85
CA GLY A 64 -2.11 6.27 -9.14
C GLY A 64 -0.59 6.19 -9.09
N GLY A 65 0.05 6.83 -8.10
CA GLY A 65 1.49 6.70 -7.84
C GLY A 65 1.93 5.26 -7.59
N LEU A 66 1.14 4.47 -6.84
CA LEU A 66 1.44 3.05 -6.57
C LEU A 66 1.46 2.20 -7.85
N THR A 67 0.57 2.49 -8.81
CA THR A 67 0.53 1.80 -10.11
C THR A 67 1.69 2.17 -11.03
N GLN A 68 2.43 3.24 -10.72
CA GLN A 68 3.50 3.76 -11.56
C GLN A 68 4.90 3.54 -11.00
N ILE A 69 5.02 2.91 -9.82
CA ILE A 69 6.32 2.60 -9.19
C ILE A 69 7.26 1.95 -10.24
N PRO A 70 8.49 2.46 -10.41
CA PRO A 70 9.46 1.90 -11.35
C PRO A 70 9.77 0.45 -11.01
N ARG A 71 10.01 -0.37 -12.04
CA ARG A 71 10.59 -1.71 -11.80
C ARG A 71 11.98 -1.52 -11.20
N ARG A 72 12.34 -2.35 -10.22
CA ARG A 72 13.59 -2.27 -9.44
C ARG A 72 14.86 -2.58 -10.26
N ASP A 73 14.76 -2.64 -11.60
CA ASP A 73 15.84 -3.03 -12.51
C ASP A 73 16.91 -1.93 -12.73
N SER A 74 16.98 -0.88 -11.90
CA SER A 74 17.89 0.26 -12.14
C SER A 74 18.66 0.82 -10.94
N TRP A 75 18.73 0.11 -9.80
CA TRP A 75 19.64 0.46 -8.71
C TRP A 75 20.87 -0.46 -8.66
N GLN A 76 21.57 -0.58 -9.79
CA GLN A 76 22.96 -1.06 -9.86
C GLN A 76 23.68 -0.24 -10.93
N ASP A 77 24.03 1.00 -10.61
CA ASP A 77 25.30 1.63 -11.00
C ASP A 77 25.27 3.08 -10.53
N GLN A 78 25.84 3.35 -9.36
CA GLN A 78 26.61 4.57 -9.08
C GLN A 78 27.57 4.23 -7.93
N SER A 79 28.74 3.73 -8.28
CA SER A 79 29.95 3.67 -7.45
C SER A 79 31.13 4.07 -8.30
#